data_AF-A0A1X1BBK9-F1
#
_entry.id   AF-A0A1X1BBK9-F1
#
_cell.length_a   1.000
_cell.length_b   1.000
_cell.length_c   1.000
_cell.angle_alpha   90.00
_cell.angle_beta   90.00
_cell.angle_gamma   90.00
#
_symmetry.space_group_name_H-M   'P 1'
#
loop_
_entity.id
_entity.type
_entity.pdbx_description
1 polymer ?
#
loop_
_entity_poly.entity_id
_entity_poly.type
_entity_poly.pdbx_seq_one_letter_code
_entity_poly.pdbx_strand_id
1 'polypeptide(L)'
;MSVSRSRADKNRARKARLAADERRREEHARLVLERHADPHYVQRDVDPSSGDVTLAMSPEHPQAAEMAGALEALRRDFVDRFGREPGPSDPLLADPDAAVPTPLSADAFDAMLDRLAEGVDDPVIKAKVLASKDVGYILTEDTLHLFSAYEIDLWEAALDRHLDER
;
A
#
# COMPACT_ATOMS: atom_id res chain seq x y z
N MET A 1 -21.54 20.21 -41.91
CA MET A 1 -21.59 20.78 -40.53
C MET A 1 -21.61 19.70 -39.44
N SER A 2 -20.81 18.63 -39.53
CA SER A 2 -20.85 17.49 -38.57
C SER A 2 -19.61 17.40 -37.65
N VAL A 3 -18.45 17.90 -38.09
CA VAL A 3 -17.18 17.79 -37.36
C VAL A 3 -17.12 18.67 -36.09
N SER A 4 -17.82 19.81 -36.10
CA SER A 4 -17.74 20.80 -35.00
C SER A 4 -18.46 20.37 -33.73
N ARG A 5 -19.55 19.57 -33.82
CA ARG A 5 -20.23 19.01 -32.63
C ARG A 5 -19.35 17.98 -31.93
N SER A 6 -18.72 17.07 -32.69
CA SER A 6 -17.79 16.08 -32.13
C SER A 6 -16.62 16.72 -31.37
N ARG A 7 -16.08 17.84 -31.87
CA ARG A 7 -15.00 18.57 -31.17
C ARG A 7 -15.49 19.26 -29.89
N ALA A 8 -16.69 19.85 -29.92
CA ALA A 8 -17.28 20.48 -28.74
C ALA A 8 -17.59 19.46 -27.63
N ASP A 9 -18.11 18.29 -28.00
CA ASP A 9 -18.42 17.21 -27.07
C ASP A 9 -17.14 16.61 -26.46
N LYS A 10 -16.10 16.38 -27.28
CA LYS A 10 -14.77 15.96 -26.80
C LYS A 10 -14.16 16.98 -25.84
N ASN A 11 -14.28 18.27 -26.13
CA ASN A 11 -13.79 19.33 -25.23
C ASN A 11 -14.57 19.39 -23.92
N ARG A 12 -15.89 19.19 -23.96
CA ARG A 12 -16.74 19.12 -22.76
C ARG A 12 -16.36 17.92 -21.89
N ALA A 13 -16.21 16.74 -22.49
CA ALA A 13 -15.77 15.54 -21.80
C ALA A 13 -14.38 15.71 -21.17
N ARG A 14 -13.42 16.30 -21.90
CA ARG A 14 -12.10 16.61 -21.35
C ARG A 14 -12.16 17.56 -20.16
N LYS A 15 -12.93 18.65 -20.26
CA LYS A 15 -13.11 19.60 -19.14
C LYS A 15 -13.75 18.94 -17.92
N ALA A 16 -14.75 18.09 -18.14
CA ALA A 16 -15.42 17.37 -17.06
C ALA A 16 -14.45 16.41 -16.34
N ARG A 17 -13.59 15.70 -17.08
CA ARG A 17 -12.53 14.85 -16.52
C ARG A 17 -11.55 15.65 -15.68
N LEU A 18 -11.00 16.73 -16.23
CA LEU A 18 -10.07 17.60 -15.50
C LEU A 18 -10.67 18.13 -14.20
N ALA A 19 -11.93 18.58 -14.23
CA ALA A 19 -12.60 19.07 -13.03
C ALA A 19 -12.87 17.95 -12.01
N ALA A 20 -13.10 16.71 -12.45
CA ALA A 20 -13.22 15.57 -11.55
C ALA A 20 -11.88 15.21 -10.91
N ASP A 21 -10.79 15.24 -11.68
CA ASP A 21 -9.44 14.97 -11.19
C ASP A 21 -9.00 16.03 -10.18
N GLU A 22 -9.32 17.30 -10.43
CA GLU A 22 -9.07 18.40 -9.50
C GLU A 22 -9.83 18.22 -8.18
N ARG A 23 -11.14 17.90 -8.23
CA ARG A 23 -11.92 17.61 -7.02
C ARG A 23 -11.34 16.44 -6.22
N ARG A 24 -10.96 15.34 -6.87
CA ARG A 24 -10.36 14.19 -6.18
C ARG A 24 -9.06 14.58 -5.47
N ARG A 25 -8.22 15.42 -6.10
CA ARG A 25 -6.99 15.92 -5.48
C ARG A 25 -7.26 16.85 -4.30
N GLU A 26 -8.26 17.71 -4.39
CA GLU A 26 -8.67 18.59 -3.28
C GLU A 26 -9.24 17.80 -2.09
N GLU A 27 -10.08 16.81 -2.36
CA GLU A 27 -10.60 15.89 -1.36
C GLU A 27 -9.48 15.09 -0.70
N HIS A 28 -8.54 14.59 -1.50
CA HIS A 28 -7.36 13.90 -0.98
C HIS A 28 -6.48 14.81 -0.13
N ALA A 29 -6.20 16.05 -0.57
CA ALA A 29 -5.43 17.00 0.22
C ALA A 29 -6.08 17.30 1.58
N ARG A 30 -7.42 17.34 1.62
CA ARG A 30 -8.17 17.48 2.87
C ARG A 30 -8.02 16.27 3.77
N LEU A 31 -8.12 15.06 3.20
CA LEU A 31 -7.91 13.80 3.92
C LEU A 31 -6.52 13.73 4.56
N VAL A 32 -5.48 14.14 3.82
CA VAL A 32 -4.10 14.21 4.33
C VAL A 32 -4.02 15.13 5.54
N LEU A 33 -4.60 16.32 5.46
CA LEU A 33 -4.57 17.28 6.57
C LEU A 33 -5.39 16.81 7.77
N GLU A 34 -6.51 16.14 7.55
CA GLU A 34 -7.39 15.63 8.61
C GLU A 34 -6.71 14.51 9.42
N ARG A 35 -5.97 13.63 8.75
CA ARG A 35 -5.35 12.44 9.38
C ARG A 35 -3.92 12.65 9.81
N HIS A 36 -3.29 13.73 9.37
CA HIS A 36 -1.93 14.06 9.77
C HIS A 36 -1.83 14.27 11.28
N ALA A 37 -0.94 13.50 11.92
CA ALA A 37 -0.75 13.48 13.37
C ALA A 37 -1.98 13.03 14.19
N ASP A 38 -2.97 12.41 13.55
CA ASP A 38 -4.07 11.74 14.26
C ASP A 38 -3.61 10.35 14.71
N PRO A 39 -3.60 10.05 16.02
CA PRO A 39 -3.16 8.76 16.54
C PRO A 39 -4.05 7.58 16.10
N HIS A 40 -5.25 7.83 15.57
CA HIS A 40 -6.11 6.78 15.02
C HIS A 40 -5.71 6.32 13.61
N TYR A 41 -4.66 6.90 13.03
CA TYR A 41 -4.15 6.52 11.72
C TYR A 41 -2.64 6.27 11.74
N VAL A 42 -2.16 5.46 10.80
CA VAL A 42 -0.72 5.22 10.61
C VAL A 42 -0.05 6.50 10.14
N GLN A 43 1.06 6.86 10.76
CA GLN A 43 1.83 8.06 10.41
C GLN A 43 3.12 7.67 9.69
N ARG A 44 3.57 8.51 8.76
CA ARG A 44 4.86 8.38 8.08
C ARG A 44 5.80 9.50 8.50
N ASP A 45 6.97 9.12 8.98
CA ASP A 45 8.09 10.03 9.20
C ASP A 45 9.19 9.72 8.19
N VAL A 46 9.85 10.77 7.70
CA VAL A 46 10.98 10.65 6.77
C VAL A 46 12.16 11.36 7.41
N ASP A 47 13.21 10.61 7.73
CA ASP A 47 14.43 11.19 8.27
C ASP A 47 15.04 12.11 7.19
N PRO A 48 15.24 13.41 7.47
CA PRO A 48 15.70 14.36 6.47
C PRO A 48 17.17 14.17 6.09
N SER A 49 17.95 13.42 6.88
CA SER A 49 19.37 13.19 6.68
C SER A 49 19.67 11.90 5.93
N SER A 50 18.99 10.80 6.27
CA SER A 50 19.17 9.51 5.59
C SER A 50 18.15 9.27 4.48
N GLY A 51 16.99 9.92 4.55
CA GLY A 51 15.84 9.61 3.69
C GLY A 51 15.09 8.35 4.13
N ASP A 52 15.44 7.76 5.28
CA ASP A 52 14.78 6.57 5.80
C ASP A 52 13.32 6.89 6.14
N VAL A 53 12.44 5.95 5.82
CA VAL A 53 11.01 6.09 6.05
C VAL A 53 10.60 5.20 7.22
N THR A 54 10.01 5.79 8.24
CA THR A 54 9.41 5.07 9.36
C THR A 54 7.89 5.17 9.30
N LEU A 55 7.22 4.02 9.32
CA LEU A 55 5.77 3.95 9.53
C LEU A 55 5.51 3.67 11.00
N ALA A 56 4.71 4.52 11.64
CA ALA A 56 4.38 4.41 13.05
C ALA A 56 2.87 4.28 13.25
N MET A 57 2.47 3.35 14.11
CA MET A 57 1.09 3.20 14.55
C MET A 57 1.04 3.53 16.04
N SER A 58 0.19 4.50 16.43
CA SER A 58 0.01 4.85 17.84
C SER A 58 -0.59 3.68 18.62
N PRO A 59 -0.25 3.49 19.91
CA PRO A 59 -0.97 2.56 20.78
C PRO A 59 -2.48 2.82 20.90
N GLU A 60 -2.93 4.03 20.57
CA GLU A 60 -4.36 4.41 20.53
C GLU A 60 -5.07 3.92 19.27
N HIS A 61 -4.34 3.50 18.24
CA HIS A 61 -4.92 2.97 17.01
C HIS A 61 -5.69 1.67 17.30
N PRO A 62 -6.90 1.47 16.75
CA PRO A 62 -7.74 0.30 17.05
C PRO A 62 -7.04 -1.05 16.80
N GLN A 63 -6.15 -1.10 15.81
CA GLN A 63 -5.40 -2.30 15.42
C GLN A 63 -3.98 -2.39 16.02
N ALA A 64 -3.57 -1.44 16.88
CA ALA A 64 -2.19 -1.37 17.40
C ALA A 64 -1.77 -2.64 18.13
N ALA A 65 -2.65 -3.21 18.95
CA ALA A 65 -2.35 -4.41 19.71
C ALA A 65 -2.15 -5.64 18.81
N GLU A 66 -2.94 -5.77 17.74
CA GLU A 66 -2.81 -6.84 16.76
C GLU A 66 -1.50 -6.72 15.99
N MET A 67 -1.19 -5.50 15.50
CA MET A 67 0.07 -5.23 14.80
C MET A 67 1.29 -5.49 15.67
N ALA A 68 1.27 -5.08 16.94
CA ALA A 68 2.34 -5.37 17.90
C ALA A 68 2.53 -6.87 18.10
N GLY A 69 1.44 -7.64 18.18
CA GLY A 69 1.50 -9.10 18.24
C GLY A 69 2.11 -9.75 16.99
N ALA A 70 1.76 -9.25 15.81
CA ALA A 70 2.33 -9.72 14.54
C ALA A 70 3.84 -9.43 14.43
N LEU A 71 4.27 -8.21 14.79
CA LEU A 71 5.69 -7.83 14.80
C LEU A 71 6.49 -8.65 15.81
N GLU A 72 5.91 -8.93 16.99
CA GLU A 72 6.54 -9.78 18.00
C GLU A 72 6.64 -11.25 17.54
N ALA A 73 5.68 -11.76 16.77
CA ALA A 73 5.79 -13.06 16.13
C ALA A 73 6.95 -13.09 15.12
N LEU A 74 7.04 -12.09 14.23
CA LEU A 74 8.15 -11.98 13.27
C LEU A 74 9.50 -11.86 13.97
N ARG A 75 9.58 -11.11 15.07
CA ARG A 75 10.80 -11.00 15.88
C ARG A 75 11.20 -12.34 16.48
N ARG A 76 10.26 -13.12 17.02
CA ARG A 76 10.54 -14.46 17.56
C ARG A 76 11.03 -15.41 16.47
N ASP A 77 10.37 -15.43 15.32
CA ASP A 77 10.79 -16.26 14.19
C ASP A 77 12.21 -15.90 13.72
N PHE A 78 12.54 -14.61 13.71
CA PHE A 78 13.89 -14.13 13.42
C PHE A 78 14.92 -14.65 14.44
N VAL A 79 14.64 -14.51 15.73
CA VAL A 79 15.55 -14.95 16.81
C VAL A 79 15.74 -16.46 16.77
N ASP A 80 14.66 -17.22 16.60
CA ASP A 80 14.71 -18.69 16.52
C ASP A 80 15.57 -19.16 15.34
N ARG A 81 15.52 -18.42 14.22
CA ARG A 81 16.27 -18.74 13.02
C ARG A 81 17.74 -18.32 13.06
N PHE A 82 18.03 -17.10 13.51
CA PHE A 82 19.36 -16.50 13.39
C PHE A 82 20.13 -16.45 14.71
N GLY A 83 19.51 -16.84 15.84
CA GLY A 83 20.14 -16.92 17.15
C GLY A 83 20.51 -15.57 17.78
N ARG A 84 19.94 -14.46 17.27
CA ARG A 84 20.18 -13.10 17.76
C ARG A 84 18.96 -12.21 17.51
N GLU A 85 18.86 -11.10 18.23
CA GLU A 85 17.88 -10.06 17.96
C GLU A 85 18.12 -9.39 16.58
N PRO A 86 17.05 -8.93 15.88
CA PRO A 86 17.18 -8.15 14.67
C PRO A 86 17.77 -6.77 14.99
N GLY A 87 18.73 -6.35 14.17
CA GLY A 87 19.24 -4.99 14.16
C GLY A 87 18.35 -4.05 13.32
N PRO A 88 18.60 -2.74 13.35
CA PRO A 88 17.79 -1.74 12.65
C PRO A 88 17.66 -1.94 11.13
N SER A 89 18.63 -2.61 10.51
CA SER A 89 18.67 -2.86 9.07
C SER A 89 18.42 -4.33 8.69
N ASP A 90 18.11 -5.19 9.66
CA ASP A 90 17.82 -6.59 9.38
C ASP A 90 16.36 -6.72 8.89
N PRO A 91 16.12 -7.47 7.81
CA PRO A 91 14.77 -7.74 7.36
C PRO A 91 14.08 -8.71 8.32
N LEU A 92 12.92 -8.31 8.86
CA LEU A 92 12.07 -9.21 9.63
C LEU A 92 11.44 -10.30 8.74
N LEU A 93 11.13 -9.95 7.48
CA LEU A 93 10.75 -10.89 6.42
C LEU A 93 11.98 -11.26 5.59
N ALA A 94 12.84 -12.11 6.16
CA ALA A 94 14.05 -12.58 5.49
C ALA A 94 13.77 -13.74 4.52
N ASP A 95 14.56 -13.84 3.45
CA ASP A 95 14.61 -14.98 2.54
C ASP A 95 14.70 -16.29 3.34
N PRO A 96 13.75 -17.24 3.21
CA PRO A 96 13.70 -18.49 3.99
C PRO A 96 14.89 -19.43 3.77
N ASP A 97 15.62 -19.29 2.66
CA ASP A 97 16.72 -20.19 2.29
C ASP A 97 18.11 -19.59 2.63
N ALA A 98 18.16 -18.32 3.02
CA ALA A 98 19.41 -17.64 3.35
C ALA A 98 19.97 -18.03 4.75
N ALA A 99 21.28 -18.21 4.85
CA ALA A 99 21.95 -18.50 6.12
C ALA A 99 22.09 -17.28 7.05
N VAL A 100 21.91 -16.07 6.50
CA VAL A 100 21.96 -14.80 7.22
C VAL A 100 20.73 -13.96 6.85
N PRO A 101 20.30 -13.00 7.69
CA PRO A 101 19.16 -12.14 7.41
C PRO A 101 19.34 -11.39 6.09
N THR A 102 18.67 -11.87 5.06
CA THR A 102 18.80 -11.37 3.69
C THR A 102 17.40 -10.99 3.21
N PRO A 103 17.20 -9.81 2.62
CA PRO A 103 15.89 -9.44 2.09
C PRO A 103 15.42 -10.45 1.04
N LEU A 104 14.12 -10.70 0.98
CA LEU A 104 13.52 -11.47 -0.12
C LEU A 104 13.88 -10.83 -1.47
N SER A 105 14.21 -11.66 -2.46
CA SER A 105 14.28 -11.18 -3.84
C SER A 105 12.90 -10.77 -4.33
N ALA A 106 12.84 -9.90 -5.34
CA ALA A 106 11.57 -9.50 -5.94
C ALA A 106 10.77 -10.72 -6.42
N ASP A 107 11.41 -11.67 -7.10
CA ASP A 107 10.76 -12.90 -7.58
C ASP A 107 10.22 -13.77 -6.43
N ALA A 108 10.96 -13.85 -5.31
CA ALA A 108 10.52 -14.61 -4.14
C ALA A 108 9.34 -13.94 -3.44
N PHE A 109 9.34 -12.60 -3.37
CA PHE A 109 8.24 -11.82 -2.85
C PHE A 109 6.99 -11.95 -3.72
N ASP A 110 7.13 -11.88 -5.05
CA ASP A 110 6.05 -12.07 -6.00
C ASP A 110 5.43 -13.47 -5.89
N ALA A 111 6.27 -14.50 -5.80
CA ALA A 111 5.81 -15.88 -5.62
C ALA A 111 5.10 -16.08 -4.26
N MET A 112 5.51 -15.34 -3.22
CA MET A 112 4.81 -15.33 -1.93
C MET A 112 3.41 -14.72 -2.07
N LEU A 113 3.28 -13.58 -2.78
CA LEU A 113 2.00 -12.95 -3.04
C LEU A 113 1.08 -13.84 -3.89
N ASP A 114 1.62 -14.53 -4.89
CA ASP A 114 0.84 -15.48 -5.71
C ASP A 114 0.25 -16.61 -4.85
N ARG A 115 1.07 -17.21 -3.97
CA ARG A 115 0.61 -18.25 -3.03
C ARG A 115 -0.44 -17.72 -2.06
N LEU A 116 -0.28 -16.49 -1.58
CA LEU A 116 -1.27 -15.86 -0.72
C LEU A 116 -2.60 -15.67 -1.46
N ALA A 117 -2.56 -15.18 -2.71
CA ALA A 117 -3.74 -14.99 -3.55
C ALA A 117 -4.44 -16.33 -3.90
N GLU A 118 -3.68 -17.41 -4.07
CA GLU A 118 -4.23 -18.77 -4.29
C GLU A 118 -4.93 -19.33 -3.04
N GLY A 119 -4.45 -18.99 -1.85
CA GLY A 119 -5.01 -19.45 -0.57
C GLY A 119 -6.20 -18.63 -0.04
N VAL A 120 -6.59 -17.56 -0.73
CA VAL A 120 -7.68 -16.66 -0.32
C VAL A 120 -8.95 -16.95 -1.11
N ASP A 121 -10.00 -17.35 -0.41
CA ASP A 121 -11.33 -17.61 -1.00
C ASP A 121 -12.13 -16.31 -1.25
N ASP A 122 -11.87 -15.25 -0.48
CA ASP A 122 -12.57 -13.97 -0.64
C ASP A 122 -12.05 -13.25 -1.91
N PRO A 123 -12.89 -13.03 -2.93
CA PRO A 123 -12.46 -12.43 -4.19
C PRO A 123 -11.95 -11.00 -4.03
N VAL A 124 -12.43 -10.25 -3.05
CA VAL A 124 -11.97 -8.88 -2.79
C VAL A 124 -10.59 -8.90 -2.15
N ILE A 125 -10.35 -9.78 -1.18
CA ILE A 125 -9.03 -9.92 -0.56
C ILE A 125 -8.02 -10.42 -1.60
N LYS A 126 -8.39 -11.40 -2.42
CA LYS A 126 -7.56 -11.90 -3.51
C LYS A 126 -7.18 -10.80 -4.50
N ALA A 127 -8.16 -10.00 -4.95
CA ALA A 127 -7.91 -8.89 -5.86
C ALA A 127 -6.98 -7.83 -5.25
N LYS A 128 -7.07 -7.56 -3.95
CA LYS A 128 -6.13 -6.66 -3.25
C LYS A 128 -4.70 -7.20 -3.23
N VAL A 129 -4.50 -8.50 -3.01
CA VAL A 129 -3.17 -9.12 -3.04
C VAL A 129 -2.58 -9.01 -4.44
N LEU A 130 -3.35 -9.33 -5.48
CA LEU A 130 -2.89 -9.22 -6.87
C LEU A 130 -2.63 -7.77 -7.29
N ALA A 131 -3.49 -6.83 -6.89
CA ALA A 131 -3.26 -5.40 -7.11
C ALA A 131 -1.98 -4.92 -6.44
N SER A 132 -1.66 -5.40 -5.22
CA SER A 132 -0.41 -5.03 -4.55
C SER A 132 0.83 -5.52 -5.27
N LYS A 133 0.74 -6.65 -5.99
CA LYS A 133 1.82 -7.14 -6.85
C LYS A 133 2.04 -6.22 -8.06
N ASP A 134 0.96 -5.69 -8.64
CA ASP A 134 1.05 -4.77 -9.79
C ASP A 134 1.69 -3.43 -9.45
N VAL A 135 1.38 -2.86 -8.27
CA VAL A 135 1.81 -1.50 -7.90
C VAL A 135 2.91 -1.44 -6.84
N GLY A 136 3.21 -2.54 -6.15
CA GLY A 136 4.28 -2.64 -5.15
C GLY A 136 3.92 -2.12 -3.75
N TYR A 137 2.65 -1.82 -3.48
CA TYR A 137 2.14 -1.40 -2.17
C TYR A 137 0.70 -1.86 -1.99
N ILE A 138 0.23 -1.91 -0.74
CA ILE A 138 -1.16 -2.18 -0.40
C ILE A 138 -1.79 -0.93 0.20
N LEU A 139 -2.97 -0.55 -0.30
CA LEU A 139 -3.77 0.51 0.31
C LEU A 139 -4.81 -0.06 1.27
N THR A 140 -4.85 0.52 2.46
CA THR A 140 -5.89 0.31 3.47
C THR A 140 -6.52 1.64 3.82
N GLU A 141 -7.72 1.61 4.41
CA GLU A 141 -8.36 2.83 4.90
C GLU A 141 -7.44 3.63 5.83
N ASP A 142 -6.64 2.94 6.65
CA ASP A 142 -5.73 3.55 7.62
C ASP A 142 -4.50 4.21 6.98
N THR A 143 -4.13 3.81 5.76
CA THR A 143 -2.90 4.26 5.08
C THR A 143 -3.14 5.16 3.88
N LEU A 144 -4.39 5.31 3.39
CA LEU A 144 -4.73 6.12 2.21
C LEU A 144 -4.06 7.50 2.17
N HIS A 145 -4.07 8.21 3.29
CA HIS A 145 -3.52 9.56 3.42
C HIS A 145 -1.98 9.65 3.34
N LEU A 146 -1.27 8.52 3.33
CA LEU A 146 0.18 8.46 3.18
C LEU A 146 0.62 8.43 1.71
N PHE A 147 -0.32 8.15 0.80
CA PHE A 147 -0.07 8.03 -0.63
C PHE A 147 -0.55 9.28 -1.35
N SER A 148 -0.05 9.51 -2.57
CA SER A 148 -0.56 10.56 -3.44
C SER A 148 -1.87 10.13 -4.10
N ALA A 149 -2.69 11.10 -4.50
CA ALA A 149 -3.91 10.82 -5.27
C ALA A 149 -3.63 10.01 -6.55
N TYR A 150 -2.45 10.15 -7.15
CA TYR A 150 -2.05 9.37 -8.32
C TYR A 150 -1.76 7.90 -7.99
N GLU A 151 -1.09 7.62 -6.87
CA GLU A 151 -0.87 6.26 -6.39
C GLU A 151 -2.19 5.57 -6.03
N ILE A 152 -3.13 6.32 -5.44
CA ILE A 152 -4.49 5.83 -5.20
C ILE A 152 -5.19 5.47 -6.52
N ASP A 153 -5.15 6.34 -7.53
CA ASP A 153 -5.72 6.06 -8.86
C ASP A 153 -5.08 4.79 -9.49
N LEU A 154 -3.76 4.59 -9.33
CA LEU A 154 -3.06 3.39 -9.83
C LEU A 154 -3.50 2.12 -9.11
N TRP A 155 -3.62 2.18 -7.79
CA TRP A 155 -4.14 1.08 -6.97
C TRP A 155 -5.57 0.72 -7.35
N GLU A 156 -6.48 1.71 -7.42
CA GLU A 156 -7.89 1.49 -7.79
C GLU A 156 -7.99 0.86 -9.18
N ALA A 157 -7.23 1.36 -10.15
CA ALA A 157 -7.19 0.78 -11.49
C ALA A 157 -6.63 -0.65 -11.52
N ALA A 158 -5.71 -1.00 -10.61
CA ALA A 158 -5.22 -2.37 -10.46
C ALA A 158 -6.26 -3.29 -9.81
N LEU A 159 -6.90 -2.81 -8.75
CA LEU A 159 -7.96 -3.53 -8.06
C LEU A 159 -9.15 -3.83 -8.99
N ASP A 160 -9.60 -2.85 -9.78
CA ASP A 160 -10.70 -3.02 -10.73
C ASP A 160 -10.40 -4.10 -11.77
N ARG A 161 -9.17 -4.16 -12.31
CA ARG A 161 -8.77 -5.23 -13.26
C ARG A 161 -8.97 -6.62 -12.65
N HIS A 162 -8.46 -6.82 -11.43
CA HIS A 162 -8.52 -8.13 -10.77
C HIS A 162 -9.93 -8.48 -10.24
N LEU A 163 -10.80 -7.49 -10.04
CA LEU A 163 -12.21 -7.71 -9.72
C LEU A 163 -13.07 -8.03 -10.96
N ASP A 164 -12.71 -7.48 -12.12
CA ASP A 164 -13.41 -7.64 -13.39
C ASP A 164 -13.00 -8.90 -14.15
N GLU A 165 -11.81 -9.46 -13.90
CA GLU A 165 -11.27 -10.71 -14.50
C GLU A 165 -11.98 -12.01 -14.03
N ARG A 166 -13.29 -11.93 -13.75
CA ARG A 166 -14.15 -13.05 -13.36
C ARG A 166 -14.38 -14.07 -14.47
#